data_AF-A0A973SI47-F1
#
_entry.id   AF-A0A973SI47-F1
#
_cell.length_a   1.000
_cell.length_b   1.000
_cell.length_c   1.000
_cell.angle_alpha   90.00
_cell.angle_beta   90.00
_cell.angle_gamma   90.00
#
_symmetry.space_group_name_H-M   'P 1'
#
loop_
_entity.id
_entity.type
_entity.pdbx_description
1 polymer ?
#
loop_
_entity_poly.entity_id
_entity_poly.type
_entity_poly.pdbx_seq_one_letter_code
_entity_poly.pdbx_strand_id
1 'polypeptide(L)'
;MAGPLQGLKVVEIAGIGPGPFAAMLLADLGAEVLRVDRPGGSALSLGERDVLNRGRRSVAVDLKHPGGAEVVLRLAAHADVLIEGYRPGVAERLGIGPQPCLERNPRLVYGRMTGWGQDGPLAPRAGHDLAYIAVTGALHAIGRAGGPPQVPLNLVGDFGGGSLYLVVGLLAAVWEAARSGRGQVVDAAIVDGTAHLSAILHGFSSLGLWRAERGTNLLDTGAPFYDVYETADGGHMAVGAIEPQFFAELVARLGIAHLVPDQNDRQQWPLLRELLADVFATRTREEWTEVFEGSDACVAPVLSAKEAPAHPHLAARGTLVERDGLTQPAPAPRFSRTPAELGLPPCAAGAHTREALAGWGFGDVEELVAEGVVVQA
;
A
#
# COMPACT_ATOMS: atom_id res chain seq x y z
N MET A 1 2.34 -6.14 22.34
CA MET A 1 1.77 -5.43 21.18
C MET A 1 0.29 -5.20 21.44
N ALA A 2 -0.18 -3.98 21.17
CA ALA A 2 -1.60 -3.64 21.19
C ALA A 2 -2.15 -3.69 19.76
N GLY A 3 -3.46 -3.92 19.61
CA GLY A 3 -4.13 -3.92 18.31
C GLY A 3 -5.10 -5.08 18.13
N PRO A 4 -5.94 -5.04 17.09
CA PRO A 4 -6.98 -6.04 16.85
C PRO A 4 -6.44 -7.43 16.48
N LEU A 5 -5.19 -7.55 16.02
CA LEU A 5 -4.57 -8.82 15.61
C LEU A 5 -3.65 -9.41 16.68
N GLN A 6 -3.77 -8.97 17.93
CA GLN A 6 -3.00 -9.53 19.03
C GLN A 6 -3.20 -11.06 19.11
N GLY A 7 -2.08 -11.78 19.12
CA GLY A 7 -2.06 -13.25 19.16
C GLY A 7 -1.96 -13.92 17.78
N LEU A 8 -2.13 -13.17 16.68
CA LEU A 8 -1.89 -13.66 15.33
C LEU A 8 -0.38 -13.75 15.05
N LYS A 9 0.12 -14.92 14.66
CA LYS A 9 1.53 -15.15 14.33
C LYS A 9 1.74 -15.24 12.82
N VAL A 10 2.62 -14.40 12.28
CA VAL A 10 2.86 -14.28 10.84
C VAL A 10 4.34 -14.51 10.56
N VAL A 11 4.63 -15.37 9.59
CA VAL A 11 5.98 -15.54 9.03
C VAL A 11 6.02 -14.82 7.68
N GLU A 12 6.90 -13.85 7.52
CA GLU A 12 7.12 -13.14 6.26
C GLU A 12 8.44 -13.62 5.64
N ILE A 13 8.42 -14.22 4.46
CA ILE A 13 9.63 -14.42 3.68
C ILE A 13 9.99 -13.10 3.00
N ALA A 14 11.19 -12.60 3.28
CA ALA A 14 11.63 -11.27 2.86
C ALA A 14 11.45 -11.03 1.34
N GLY A 15 10.60 -10.06 1.01
CA GLY A 15 10.36 -9.57 -0.35
C GLY A 15 10.64 -8.08 -0.51
N ILE A 16 10.11 -7.51 -1.59
CA ILE A 16 10.10 -6.07 -1.88
C ILE A 16 8.67 -5.57 -2.03
N GLY A 17 8.47 -4.25 -1.94
CA GLY A 17 7.23 -3.55 -2.30
C GLY A 17 5.99 -4.10 -1.57
N PRO A 18 5.13 -4.87 -2.27
CA PRO A 18 3.82 -5.25 -1.76
C PRO A 18 3.82 -6.21 -0.56
N GLY A 19 4.75 -7.17 -0.50
CA GLY A 19 4.84 -8.13 0.61
C GLY A 19 5.21 -7.45 1.94
N PRO A 20 6.33 -6.69 2.00
CA PRO A 20 6.72 -5.94 3.18
C PRO A 20 5.68 -4.94 3.67
N PHE A 21 4.97 -4.26 2.76
CA PHE A 21 3.89 -3.34 3.15
C PHE A 21 2.70 -4.10 3.77
N ALA A 22 2.31 -5.26 3.23
CA ALA A 22 1.28 -6.11 3.83
C ALA A 22 1.69 -6.61 5.23
N ALA A 23 2.93 -7.07 5.37
CA ALA A 23 3.48 -7.49 6.66
C ALA A 23 3.57 -6.32 7.67
N MET A 24 3.86 -5.10 7.20
CA MET A 24 3.87 -3.89 8.04
C MET A 24 2.49 -3.60 8.58
N LEU A 25 1.49 -3.65 7.71
CA LEU A 25 0.10 -3.41 8.09
C LEU A 25 -0.37 -4.43 9.13
N LEU A 26 -0.05 -5.72 8.96
CA LEU A 26 -0.39 -6.75 9.96
C LEU A 26 0.32 -6.52 11.30
N ALA A 27 1.59 -6.15 11.28
CA ALA A 27 2.37 -5.84 12.49
C ALA A 27 1.83 -4.60 13.22
N ASP A 28 1.55 -3.52 12.47
CA ASP A 28 0.95 -2.29 12.98
C ASP A 28 -0.42 -2.57 13.65
N LEU A 29 -1.17 -3.55 13.13
CA LEU A 29 -2.44 -4.01 13.70
C LEU A 29 -2.27 -5.00 14.87
N GLY A 30 -1.04 -5.26 15.32
CA GLY A 30 -0.72 -6.00 16.53
C GLY A 30 -0.35 -7.47 16.34
N ALA A 31 -0.24 -7.95 15.09
CA ALA A 31 0.24 -9.31 14.82
C ALA A 31 1.73 -9.46 15.18
N GLU A 32 2.13 -10.64 15.66
CA GLU A 32 3.53 -11.00 15.80
C GLU A 32 4.08 -11.43 14.45
N VAL A 33 4.80 -10.52 13.78
CA VAL A 33 5.39 -10.80 12.48
C VAL A 33 6.89 -11.08 12.61
N LEU A 34 7.30 -12.27 12.20
CA LEU A 34 8.68 -12.68 12.08
C LEU A 34 9.11 -12.67 10.62
N ARG A 35 10.04 -11.78 10.29
CA ARG A 35 10.63 -11.70 8.96
C ARG A 35 11.79 -12.67 8.82
N VAL A 36 11.76 -13.49 7.78
CA VAL A 36 12.84 -14.39 7.38
C VAL A 36 13.61 -13.73 6.23
N ASP A 37 14.78 -13.18 6.57
CA ASP A 37 15.70 -12.61 5.61
C ASP A 37 16.75 -13.64 5.16
N ARG A 38 17.36 -13.38 4.01
CA ARG A 38 18.60 -14.06 3.62
C ARG A 38 19.78 -13.52 4.45
N PRO A 39 20.82 -14.31 4.74
CA PRO A 39 22.04 -13.80 5.34
C PRO A 39 22.62 -12.61 4.55
N GLY A 40 22.98 -11.55 5.27
CA GLY A 40 23.44 -10.28 4.68
C GLY A 40 22.34 -9.37 4.12
N GLY A 41 21.06 -9.76 4.22
CA GLY A 41 19.91 -8.92 3.86
C GLY A 41 19.77 -8.64 2.36
N SER A 42 18.77 -7.84 1.96
CA SER A 42 18.58 -7.41 0.57
C SER A 42 19.53 -6.27 0.20
N ALA A 43 20.08 -6.28 -1.03
CA ALA A 43 20.83 -5.13 -1.56
C ALA A 43 19.95 -3.89 -1.79
N LEU A 44 18.63 -4.08 -1.83
CA LEU A 44 17.64 -3.01 -1.94
C LEU A 44 17.11 -2.56 -0.57
N SER A 45 17.63 -3.09 0.54
CA SER A 45 17.21 -2.70 1.88
C SER A 45 17.64 -1.26 2.19
N LEU A 46 16.75 -0.47 2.78
CA LEU A 46 17.09 0.83 3.35
C LEU A 46 17.59 0.72 4.81
N GLY A 47 17.85 -0.51 5.28
CA GLY A 47 18.36 -0.79 6.62
C GLY A 47 17.38 -0.33 7.70
N GLU A 48 17.91 0.26 8.76
CA GLU A 48 17.14 0.75 9.92
C GLU A 48 16.21 1.93 9.59
N ARG A 49 16.30 2.49 8.37
CA ARG A 49 15.37 3.53 7.88
C ARG A 49 14.26 3.00 7.00
N ASP A 50 14.23 1.69 6.75
CA ASP A 50 13.16 1.07 5.96
C ASP A 50 11.87 0.96 6.79
N VAL A 51 11.08 2.03 6.80
CA VAL A 51 9.81 2.10 7.55
C VAL A 51 8.88 0.92 7.22
N LEU A 52 8.96 0.34 6.02
CA LEU A 52 8.17 -0.82 5.66
C LEU A 52 8.51 -2.07 6.49
N ASN A 53 9.66 -2.10 7.16
CA ASN A 53 10.10 -3.19 8.02
C ASN A 53 9.86 -2.95 9.52
N ARG A 54 9.19 -1.86 9.90
CA ARG A 54 8.84 -1.60 11.31
C ARG A 54 7.86 -2.65 11.84
N GLY A 55 7.83 -2.78 13.17
CA GLY A 55 6.93 -3.66 13.90
C GLY A 55 7.37 -5.13 13.90
N ARG A 56 8.49 -5.47 13.26
CA ARG A 56 8.89 -6.86 13.01
C ARG A 56 10.27 -7.18 13.58
N ARG A 57 10.43 -8.42 14.02
CA ARG A 57 11.74 -9.03 14.26
C ARG A 57 12.24 -9.67 12.96
N SER A 58 13.55 -9.82 12.84
CA SER A 58 14.19 -10.44 11.68
C SER A 58 15.12 -11.58 12.09
N VAL A 59 14.97 -12.72 11.42
CA VAL A 59 15.87 -13.87 11.47
C VAL A 59 16.52 -14.03 10.10
N ALA A 60 17.82 -14.33 10.06
CA ALA A 60 18.49 -14.63 8.80
C ALA A 60 18.64 -16.14 8.62
N VAL A 61 18.03 -16.69 7.57
CA VAL A 61 18.02 -18.12 7.25
C VAL A 61 18.61 -18.32 5.86
N ASP A 62 19.65 -19.16 5.74
CA ASP A 62 20.17 -19.54 4.42
C ASP A 62 19.29 -20.63 3.80
N LEU A 63 18.32 -20.22 2.99
CA LEU A 63 17.45 -21.14 2.24
C LEU A 63 18.19 -21.99 1.18
N LYS A 64 19.47 -21.74 0.92
CA LYS A 64 20.30 -22.61 0.07
C LYS A 64 21.02 -23.69 0.89
N HIS A 65 21.13 -23.51 2.21
CA HIS A 65 21.64 -24.55 3.09
C HIS A 65 20.63 -25.71 3.14
N PRO A 66 21.05 -26.98 3.13
CA PRO A 66 20.14 -28.13 3.17
C PRO A 66 19.14 -28.11 4.35
N GLY A 67 19.54 -27.53 5.49
CA GLY A 67 18.68 -27.35 6.66
C GLY A 67 17.79 -26.10 6.65
N GLY A 68 17.98 -25.17 5.70
CA GLY A 68 17.29 -23.87 5.71
C GLY A 68 15.78 -23.97 5.52
N ALA A 69 15.33 -24.86 4.63
CA ALA A 69 13.91 -25.12 4.42
C ALA A 69 13.22 -25.65 5.69
N GLU A 70 13.87 -26.55 6.44
CA GLU A 70 13.31 -27.11 7.67
C GLU A 70 13.09 -26.04 8.74
N VAL A 71 13.96 -25.03 8.84
CA VAL A 71 13.75 -23.88 9.74
C VAL A 71 12.43 -23.16 9.41
N VAL A 72 12.17 -22.89 8.13
CA VAL A 72 10.91 -22.24 7.71
C VAL A 72 9.71 -23.14 7.92
N LEU A 73 9.82 -24.45 7.65
CA LEU A 73 8.74 -25.42 7.90
C LEU A 73 8.38 -25.50 9.39
N ARG A 74 9.39 -25.45 10.29
CA ARG A 74 9.18 -25.38 11.74
C ARG A 74 8.52 -24.08 12.17
N LEU A 75 8.89 -22.95 11.57
CA LEU A 75 8.19 -21.68 11.80
C LEU A 75 6.73 -21.75 11.32
N ALA A 76 6.48 -22.30 10.14
CA ALA A 76 5.13 -22.50 9.58
C ALA A 76 4.26 -23.41 10.45
N ALA A 77 4.85 -24.39 11.12
CA ALA A 77 4.16 -25.27 12.07
C ALA A 77 3.54 -24.50 13.26
N HIS A 78 4.06 -23.31 13.58
CA HIS A 78 3.62 -22.46 14.69
C HIS A 78 3.01 -21.12 14.25
N ALA A 79 2.88 -20.89 12.94
CA ALA A 79 2.33 -19.66 12.38
C ALA A 79 0.84 -19.82 12.04
N ASP A 80 0.09 -18.73 12.11
CA ASP A 80 -1.26 -18.66 11.54
C ASP A 80 -1.20 -18.29 10.06
N VAL A 81 -0.21 -17.49 9.68
CA VAL A 81 -0.01 -16.98 8.32
C VAL A 81 1.46 -17.13 7.90
N LEU A 82 1.69 -17.53 6.65
CA LEU A 82 2.98 -17.38 5.97
C LEU A 82 2.79 -16.54 4.71
N ILE A 83 3.66 -15.54 4.49
CA ILE A 83 3.64 -14.66 3.31
C ILE A 83 4.92 -14.86 2.51
N GLU A 84 4.80 -15.08 1.20
CA GLU A 84 5.93 -15.04 0.28
C GLU A 84 5.55 -14.38 -1.05
N GLY A 85 6.54 -13.84 -1.76
CA GLY A 85 6.32 -13.13 -3.03
C GLY A 85 7.22 -13.60 -4.16
N TYR A 86 7.64 -14.87 -4.13
CA TYR A 86 8.45 -15.42 -5.20
C TYR A 86 7.62 -15.70 -6.46
N ARG A 87 8.33 -15.82 -7.58
CA ARG A 87 7.71 -16.29 -8.82
C ARG A 87 7.21 -17.73 -8.68
N PRO A 88 6.21 -18.14 -9.47
CA PRO A 88 5.68 -19.50 -9.44
C PRO A 88 6.78 -20.56 -9.53
N GLY A 89 6.72 -21.57 -8.66
CA GLY A 89 7.67 -22.68 -8.61
C GLY A 89 8.95 -22.44 -7.80
N VAL A 90 9.23 -21.20 -7.37
CA VAL A 90 10.45 -20.90 -6.59
C VAL A 90 10.34 -21.41 -5.17
N ALA A 91 9.22 -21.15 -4.48
CA ALA A 91 9.00 -21.60 -3.10
C ALA A 91 9.03 -23.13 -3.01
N GLU A 92 8.47 -23.82 -4.01
CA GLU A 92 8.49 -25.27 -4.15
C GLU A 92 9.93 -25.79 -4.28
N ARG A 93 10.73 -25.18 -5.16
CA ARG A 93 12.14 -25.57 -5.35
C ARG A 93 12.99 -25.34 -4.09
N LEU A 94 12.63 -24.36 -3.28
CA LEU A 94 13.26 -24.08 -1.98
C LEU A 94 12.71 -24.97 -0.85
N GLY A 95 11.72 -25.83 -1.11
CA GLY A 95 11.15 -26.72 -0.10
C GLY A 95 10.19 -26.06 0.90
N ILE A 96 9.81 -24.80 0.65
CA ILE A 96 8.96 -23.99 1.55
C ILE A 96 7.60 -23.65 0.91
N GLY A 97 7.24 -24.31 -0.20
CA GLY A 97 5.97 -24.11 -0.88
C GLY A 97 4.75 -24.45 -0.01
N PRO A 98 3.52 -24.18 -0.49
CA PRO A 98 2.32 -24.36 0.30
C PRO A 98 2.10 -25.79 0.79
N GLN A 99 2.34 -26.79 -0.06
CA GLN A 99 2.07 -28.18 0.29
C GLN A 99 2.83 -28.65 1.54
N PRO A 100 4.18 -28.59 1.62
CA PRO A 100 4.89 -29.02 2.82
C PRO A 100 4.56 -28.16 4.05
N CYS A 101 4.27 -26.87 3.87
CA CYS A 101 3.83 -26.00 4.96
C CYS A 101 2.46 -26.40 5.52
N LEU A 102 1.49 -26.71 4.66
CA LEU A 102 0.14 -27.15 5.04
C LEU A 102 0.12 -28.57 5.61
N GLU A 103 1.05 -29.43 5.19
CA GLU A 103 1.25 -30.76 5.81
C GLU A 103 1.74 -30.64 7.25
N ARG A 104 2.60 -29.65 7.55
CA ARG A 104 3.05 -29.35 8.93
C ARG A 104 1.97 -28.66 9.75
N ASN A 105 1.19 -27.79 9.12
CA ASN A 105 0.11 -27.05 9.76
C ASN A 105 -1.12 -26.94 8.85
N PRO A 106 -2.09 -27.85 9.00
CA PRO A 106 -3.31 -27.84 8.19
C PRO A 106 -4.19 -26.60 8.38
N ARG A 107 -3.94 -25.78 9.40
CA ARG A 107 -4.63 -24.52 9.69
C ARG A 107 -3.94 -23.28 9.10
N LEU A 108 -2.74 -23.43 8.55
CA LEU A 108 -1.94 -22.32 8.04
C LEU A 108 -2.62 -21.63 6.85
N VAL A 109 -2.71 -20.31 6.90
CA VAL A 109 -3.03 -19.49 5.73
C VAL A 109 -1.73 -19.15 5.01
N TYR A 110 -1.60 -19.61 3.76
CA TYR A 110 -0.40 -19.37 2.95
C TYR A 110 -0.67 -18.29 1.91
N GLY A 111 -0.18 -17.07 2.15
CA GLY A 111 -0.31 -15.92 1.27
C GLY A 111 0.81 -15.85 0.23
N ARG A 112 0.42 -15.71 -1.03
CA ARG A 112 1.32 -15.43 -2.15
C ARG A 112 1.07 -14.03 -2.67
N MET A 113 2.14 -13.24 -2.75
CA MET A 113 2.10 -11.88 -3.27
C MET A 113 2.90 -11.79 -4.56
N THR A 114 2.21 -11.90 -5.70
CA THR A 114 2.86 -11.79 -7.01
C THR A 114 2.24 -10.69 -7.83
N GLY A 115 2.94 -10.27 -8.88
CA GLY A 115 2.38 -9.26 -9.77
C GLY A 115 1.39 -9.80 -10.79
N TRP A 116 1.68 -10.97 -11.33
CA TRP A 116 0.91 -11.60 -12.42
C TRP A 116 -0.05 -12.70 -11.96
N GLY A 117 0.04 -13.17 -10.71
CA GLY A 117 -0.65 -14.38 -10.22
C GLY A 117 0.21 -15.64 -10.32
N GLN A 118 -0.27 -16.75 -9.74
CA GLN A 118 0.40 -18.06 -9.86
C GLN A 118 0.19 -18.72 -11.22
N ASP A 119 -0.79 -18.29 -12.00
CA ASP A 119 -1.15 -18.85 -13.30
C ASP A 119 -1.32 -17.78 -14.39
N GLY A 120 -1.58 -18.24 -15.61
CA GLY A 120 -1.67 -17.40 -16.80
C GLY A 120 -0.34 -17.19 -17.54
N PRO A 121 -0.39 -16.60 -18.75
CA PRO A 121 0.75 -16.55 -19.68
C PRO A 121 1.90 -15.64 -19.20
N LEU A 122 1.63 -14.71 -18.29
CA LEU A 122 2.62 -13.78 -17.74
C LEU A 122 3.20 -14.24 -16.39
N ALA A 123 2.60 -15.24 -15.73
CA ALA A 123 3.05 -15.76 -14.42
C ALA A 123 4.57 -16.03 -14.31
N PRO A 124 5.24 -16.66 -15.29
CA PRO A 124 6.68 -16.92 -15.18
C PRO A 124 7.55 -15.68 -15.45
N ARG A 125 6.97 -14.59 -15.97
CA ARG A 125 7.72 -13.41 -16.41
C ARG A 125 8.03 -12.46 -15.26
N ALA A 126 9.14 -11.74 -15.41
CA ALA A 126 9.41 -10.59 -14.57
C ALA A 126 8.36 -9.50 -14.79
N GLY A 127 8.08 -8.74 -13.76
CA GLY A 127 7.33 -7.50 -13.84
C GLY A 127 7.73 -6.61 -12.68
N HIS A 128 7.31 -5.35 -12.77
CA HIS A 128 7.32 -4.39 -11.67
C HIS A 128 5.97 -3.70 -11.67
N ASP A 129 5.63 -3.02 -10.57
CA ASP A 129 4.42 -2.21 -10.36
C ASP A 129 3.82 -1.67 -11.69
N LEU A 130 4.61 -0.88 -12.42
CA LEU A 130 4.18 -0.20 -13.64
C LEU A 130 3.70 -1.16 -14.74
N ALA A 131 4.32 -2.33 -14.88
CA ALA A 131 3.92 -3.33 -15.87
C ALA A 131 2.56 -3.94 -15.54
N TYR A 132 2.28 -4.18 -14.26
CA TYR A 132 1.02 -4.75 -13.80
C TYR A 132 -0.13 -3.77 -14.02
N ILE A 133 0.06 -2.50 -13.66
CA ILE A 133 -0.99 -1.48 -13.84
C ILE A 133 -1.16 -1.04 -15.29
N ALA A 134 -0.15 -1.24 -16.15
CA ALA A 134 -0.25 -0.93 -17.57
C ALA A 134 -1.25 -1.85 -18.30
N VAL A 135 -1.19 -3.16 -18.06
CA VAL A 135 -2.02 -4.12 -18.82
C VAL A 135 -3.47 -4.15 -18.36
N THR A 136 -3.78 -3.65 -17.16
CA THR A 136 -5.16 -3.56 -16.67
C THR A 136 -5.93 -2.38 -17.28
N GLY A 137 -5.23 -1.46 -17.95
CA GLY A 137 -5.80 -0.19 -18.42
C GLY A 137 -5.84 0.91 -17.35
N ALA A 138 -5.53 0.60 -16.08
CA ALA A 138 -5.51 1.59 -15.00
C ALA A 138 -4.51 2.71 -15.28
N LEU A 139 -3.28 2.39 -15.70
CA LEU A 139 -2.27 3.39 -16.04
C LEU A 139 -2.75 4.32 -17.17
N HIS A 140 -3.43 3.76 -18.18
CA HIS A 140 -3.93 4.54 -19.31
C HIS A 140 -4.94 5.61 -18.89
N ALA A 141 -5.65 5.43 -17.78
CA ALA A 141 -6.61 6.41 -17.26
C ALA A 141 -5.96 7.56 -16.47
N ILE A 142 -4.67 7.49 -16.14
CA ILE A 142 -4.02 8.44 -15.22
C ILE A 142 -3.16 9.43 -16.01
N GLY A 143 -3.46 10.74 -15.91
CA GLY A 143 -2.68 11.81 -16.54
C GLY A 143 -3.51 12.80 -17.36
N ARG A 144 -2.83 13.82 -17.90
CA ARG A 144 -3.45 14.91 -18.68
C ARG A 144 -3.85 14.47 -20.08
N ALA A 145 -4.88 15.14 -20.64
CA ALA A 145 -5.24 15.03 -22.04
C ALA A 145 -4.05 15.44 -22.93
N GLY A 146 -3.85 14.72 -24.04
CA GLY A 146 -2.75 14.95 -24.99
C GLY A 146 -1.33 14.59 -24.50
N GLY A 147 -1.12 14.39 -23.19
CA GLY A 147 0.16 13.95 -22.61
C GLY A 147 0.29 12.43 -22.51
N PRO A 148 1.46 11.88 -22.15
CA PRO A 148 1.59 10.45 -21.85
C PRO A 148 0.87 10.08 -20.54
N PRO A 149 0.51 8.80 -20.33
CA PRO A 149 0.10 8.30 -19.02
C PRO A 149 1.09 8.69 -17.92
N GLN A 150 0.59 9.05 -16.73
CA GLN A 150 1.40 9.47 -15.60
C GLN A 150 1.54 8.34 -14.58
N VAL A 151 2.76 8.17 -14.05
CA VAL A 151 3.08 7.10 -13.09
C VAL A 151 2.62 7.51 -11.69
N PRO A 152 1.67 6.79 -11.06
CA PRO A 152 1.07 7.17 -9.78
C PRO A 152 1.89 6.67 -8.57
N LEU A 153 3.23 6.80 -8.65
CA LEU A 153 4.17 6.08 -7.77
C LEU A 153 3.86 4.56 -7.80
N ASN A 154 4.23 3.83 -6.74
CA ASN A 154 3.85 2.42 -6.55
C ASN A 154 2.55 2.26 -5.72
N LEU A 155 1.78 3.34 -5.53
CA LEU A 155 0.60 3.34 -4.66
C LEU A 155 -0.55 2.54 -5.25
N VAL A 156 -0.71 2.54 -6.58
CA VAL A 156 -1.83 1.88 -7.26
C VAL A 156 -1.59 0.38 -7.39
N GLY A 157 -0.44 -0.03 -7.90
CA GLY A 157 -0.13 -1.44 -8.12
C GLY A 157 0.29 -2.13 -6.83
N ASP A 158 1.53 -1.93 -6.40
CA ASP A 158 2.12 -2.65 -5.27
C ASP A 158 1.25 -2.55 -4.01
N PHE A 159 0.92 -1.33 -3.56
CA PHE A 159 0.22 -1.17 -2.28
C PHE A 159 -1.29 -1.35 -2.42
N GLY A 160 -1.94 -0.63 -3.34
CA GLY A 160 -3.37 -0.68 -3.55
C GLY A 160 -3.85 -2.04 -4.10
N GLY A 161 -3.30 -2.45 -5.25
CA GLY A 161 -3.68 -3.68 -5.94
C GLY A 161 -3.03 -4.95 -5.37
N GLY A 162 -1.84 -4.84 -4.78
CA GLY A 162 -1.14 -5.97 -4.17
C GLY A 162 -1.43 -6.11 -2.68
N SER A 163 -0.76 -5.28 -1.87
CA SER A 163 -0.73 -5.44 -0.41
C SER A 163 -2.11 -5.47 0.24
N LEU A 164 -2.99 -4.54 -0.13
CA LEU A 164 -4.31 -4.45 0.49
C LEU A 164 -5.18 -5.67 0.14
N TYR A 165 -5.10 -6.19 -1.09
CA TYR A 165 -5.81 -7.42 -1.47
C TYR A 165 -5.25 -8.66 -0.77
N LEU A 166 -3.93 -8.74 -0.58
CA LEU A 166 -3.34 -9.79 0.24
C LEU A 166 -3.82 -9.70 1.68
N VAL A 167 -3.76 -8.53 2.32
CA VAL A 167 -4.20 -8.39 3.72
C VAL A 167 -5.68 -8.74 3.87
N VAL A 168 -6.55 -8.31 2.94
CA VAL A 168 -7.97 -8.69 2.93
C VAL A 168 -8.12 -10.22 2.79
N GLY A 169 -7.43 -10.83 1.82
CA GLY A 169 -7.48 -12.27 1.60
C GLY A 169 -6.97 -13.09 2.80
N LEU A 170 -5.86 -12.64 3.42
CA LEU A 170 -5.29 -13.25 4.61
C LEU A 170 -6.25 -13.19 5.79
N LEU A 171 -6.81 -12.01 6.10
CA LEU A 171 -7.74 -11.86 7.22
C LEU A 171 -9.02 -12.66 6.99
N ALA A 172 -9.53 -12.71 5.75
CA ALA A 172 -10.69 -13.54 5.40
C ALA A 172 -10.39 -15.04 5.57
N ALA A 173 -9.22 -15.49 5.11
CA ALA A 173 -8.79 -16.89 5.23
C ALA A 173 -8.50 -17.28 6.69
N VAL A 174 -7.91 -16.39 7.50
CA VAL A 174 -7.72 -16.62 8.94
C VAL A 174 -9.06 -16.74 9.65
N TRP A 175 -10.01 -15.86 9.32
CA TRP A 175 -11.37 -15.93 9.84
C TRP A 175 -12.07 -17.24 9.46
N GLU A 176 -11.90 -17.71 8.22
CA GLU A 176 -12.40 -19.01 7.75
C GLU A 176 -11.75 -20.16 8.54
N ALA A 177 -10.42 -20.18 8.60
CA ALA A 177 -9.63 -21.24 9.24
C ALA A 177 -9.90 -21.36 10.75
N ALA A 178 -10.24 -20.25 11.41
CA ALA A 178 -10.66 -20.24 12.81
C ALA A 178 -11.99 -21.00 13.04
N ARG A 179 -12.80 -21.19 12.01
CA ARG A 179 -14.12 -21.83 12.06
C ARG A 179 -14.10 -23.23 11.47
N SER A 180 -13.43 -23.40 10.34
CA SER A 180 -13.31 -24.67 9.62
C SER A 180 -12.22 -25.57 10.21
N GLY A 181 -11.23 -25.00 10.89
CA GLY A 181 -10.01 -25.69 11.30
C GLY A 181 -9.09 -26.01 10.12
N ARG A 182 -9.26 -25.36 8.96
CA ARG A 182 -8.47 -25.59 7.74
C ARG A 182 -7.99 -24.28 7.17
N GLY A 183 -6.69 -24.19 6.91
CA GLY A 183 -6.10 -23.10 6.19
C GLY A 183 -6.22 -23.28 4.68
N GLN A 184 -5.73 -22.30 3.94
CA GLN A 184 -5.77 -22.29 2.48
C GLN A 184 -4.67 -21.41 1.90
N VAL A 185 -4.45 -21.54 0.59
CA VAL A 185 -3.58 -20.64 -0.16
C VAL A 185 -4.39 -19.42 -0.59
N VAL A 186 -3.85 -18.22 -0.34
CA VAL A 186 -4.35 -16.95 -0.86
C VAL A 186 -3.40 -16.52 -1.96
N ASP A 187 -3.82 -16.64 -3.23
CA ASP A 187 -3.09 -16.06 -4.35
C ASP A 187 -3.55 -14.62 -4.57
N ALA A 188 -2.72 -13.66 -4.19
CA ALA A 188 -2.97 -12.24 -4.40
C ALA A 188 -2.05 -11.72 -5.51
N ALA A 189 -2.67 -11.32 -6.61
CA ALA A 189 -2.00 -10.78 -7.78
C ALA A 189 -2.22 -9.26 -7.90
N ILE A 190 -1.15 -8.48 -8.11
CA ILE A 190 -1.26 -7.02 -8.32
C ILE A 190 -2.16 -6.71 -9.51
N VAL A 191 -2.07 -7.49 -10.60
CA VAL A 191 -2.89 -7.31 -11.79
C VAL A 191 -4.40 -7.41 -11.48
N ASP A 192 -4.80 -8.40 -10.66
CA ASP A 192 -6.20 -8.61 -10.28
C ASP A 192 -6.70 -7.47 -9.39
N GLY A 193 -5.93 -7.13 -8.36
CA GLY A 193 -6.32 -6.05 -7.45
C GLY A 193 -6.35 -4.69 -8.13
N THR A 194 -5.43 -4.41 -9.06
CA THR A 194 -5.45 -3.16 -9.85
C THR A 194 -6.65 -3.09 -10.78
N ALA A 195 -6.98 -4.19 -11.46
CA ALA A 195 -8.20 -4.27 -12.27
C ALA A 195 -9.44 -4.06 -11.40
N HIS A 196 -9.49 -4.67 -10.22
CA HIS A 196 -10.59 -4.49 -9.28
C HIS A 196 -10.71 -3.06 -8.73
N LEU A 197 -9.59 -2.37 -8.46
CA LEU A 197 -9.60 -0.94 -8.11
C LEU A 197 -10.22 -0.05 -9.21
N SER A 198 -10.16 -0.51 -10.46
CA SER A 198 -10.70 0.18 -11.62
C SER A 198 -12.19 -0.11 -11.89
N ALA A 199 -12.89 -0.81 -10.98
CA ALA A 199 -14.29 -1.23 -11.15
C ALA A 199 -15.25 -0.09 -11.58
N ILE A 200 -15.09 1.11 -11.02
CA ILE A 200 -15.93 2.27 -11.37
C ILE A 200 -15.77 2.68 -12.84
N LEU A 201 -14.57 2.53 -13.41
CA LEU A 201 -14.28 2.85 -14.81
C LEU A 201 -15.04 1.91 -15.75
N HIS A 202 -15.13 0.63 -15.39
CA HIS A 202 -15.94 -0.35 -16.13
C HIS A 202 -17.42 0.01 -16.08
N GLY A 203 -17.92 0.45 -14.91
CA GLY A 203 -19.28 0.98 -14.75
C GLY A 203 -19.55 2.17 -15.67
N PHE A 204 -18.74 3.23 -15.60
CA PHE A 204 -18.90 4.40 -16.45
C PHE A 204 -18.74 4.10 -17.95
N SER A 205 -17.81 3.23 -18.33
CA SER A 205 -17.65 2.79 -19.72
C SER A 205 -18.89 2.09 -20.23
N SER A 206 -19.50 1.21 -19.41
CA SER A 206 -20.72 0.48 -19.79
C SER A 206 -21.93 1.40 -20.02
N LEU A 207 -21.96 2.55 -19.34
CA LEU A 207 -23.01 3.56 -19.47
C LEU A 207 -22.69 4.62 -20.55
N GLY A 208 -21.55 4.52 -21.23
CA GLY A 208 -21.08 5.53 -22.19
C GLY A 208 -20.66 6.86 -21.54
N LEU A 209 -20.48 6.88 -20.21
CA LEU A 209 -20.06 8.06 -19.45
C LEU A 209 -18.53 8.22 -19.40
N TRP A 210 -17.78 7.18 -19.77
CA TRP A 210 -16.32 7.21 -19.87
C TRP A 210 -15.86 7.29 -21.32
N ARG A 211 -15.02 8.27 -21.63
CA ARG A 211 -14.33 8.44 -22.90
C ARG A 211 -12.99 7.73 -22.85
N ALA A 212 -12.63 7.09 -23.96
CA ALA A 212 -11.32 6.47 -24.12
C ALA A 212 -10.18 7.50 -24.04
N GLU A 213 -10.43 8.75 -24.39
CA GLU A 213 -9.46 9.83 -24.25
C GLU A 213 -9.26 10.18 -22.77
N ARG A 214 -8.09 9.81 -22.23
CA ARG A 214 -7.65 10.18 -20.89
C ARG A 214 -7.65 11.71 -20.71
N GLY A 215 -7.94 12.16 -19.50
CA GLY A 215 -7.88 13.56 -19.13
C GLY A 215 -9.09 14.35 -19.63
N THR A 216 -10.17 13.66 -20.01
CA THR A 216 -11.40 14.28 -20.54
C THR A 216 -12.64 13.83 -19.78
N ASN A 217 -12.49 13.00 -18.75
CA ASN A 217 -13.56 12.45 -17.93
C ASN A 217 -13.71 13.24 -16.61
N LEU A 218 -14.72 12.88 -15.84
CA LEU A 218 -15.03 13.56 -14.58
C LEU A 218 -13.91 13.43 -13.53
N LEU A 219 -13.29 12.25 -13.42
CA LEU A 219 -12.37 11.90 -12.33
C LEU A 219 -10.90 11.78 -12.76
N ASP A 220 -10.57 12.14 -14.00
CA ASP A 220 -9.22 12.01 -14.56
C ASP A 220 -8.62 13.37 -14.98
N THR A 221 -9.08 14.47 -14.37
CA THR A 221 -8.74 15.87 -14.68
C THR A 221 -9.47 16.52 -15.85
N GLY A 222 -10.41 15.82 -16.49
CA GLY A 222 -11.21 16.41 -17.57
C GLY A 222 -12.19 17.50 -17.11
N ALA A 223 -12.81 17.34 -15.95
CA ALA A 223 -13.69 18.35 -15.36
C ALA A 223 -12.88 19.48 -14.68
N PRO A 224 -13.15 20.77 -14.97
CA PRO A 224 -12.40 21.88 -14.35
C PRO A 224 -12.51 21.92 -12.82
N PHE A 225 -13.64 21.52 -12.27
CA PHE A 225 -13.88 21.46 -10.82
C PHE A 225 -13.42 20.15 -10.17
N TYR A 226 -12.63 19.33 -10.88
CA TYR A 226 -11.92 18.17 -10.35
C TYR A 226 -10.48 18.15 -10.89
N ASP A 227 -9.63 19.04 -10.35
CA ASP A 227 -8.30 19.29 -10.88
C ASP A 227 -7.34 19.95 -9.87
N VAL A 228 -6.11 20.22 -10.28
CA VAL A 228 -5.10 21.02 -9.58
C VAL A 228 -4.82 22.30 -10.34
N TYR A 229 -4.72 23.41 -9.61
CA TYR A 229 -4.49 24.76 -10.12
C TYR A 229 -3.26 25.38 -9.49
N GLU A 230 -2.39 25.96 -10.33
CA GLU A 230 -1.19 26.70 -9.88
C GLU A 230 -1.60 28.05 -9.28
N THR A 231 -0.81 28.51 -8.31
CA THR A 231 -1.03 29.75 -7.54
C THR A 231 0.10 30.74 -7.79
N ALA A 232 -0.04 31.99 -7.32
CA ALA A 232 0.90 33.09 -7.63
C ALA A 232 2.36 32.81 -7.25
N ASP A 233 2.59 31.93 -6.28
CA ASP A 233 3.90 31.53 -5.75
C ASP A 233 4.40 30.20 -6.34
N GLY A 234 3.75 29.66 -7.37
CA GLY A 234 4.10 28.37 -7.98
C GLY A 234 3.64 27.14 -7.17
N GLY A 235 2.97 27.37 -6.03
CA GLY A 235 2.26 26.34 -5.28
C GLY A 235 1.01 25.88 -6.02
N HIS A 236 0.32 24.85 -5.50
CA HIS A 236 -0.90 24.32 -6.13
C HIS A 236 -2.04 24.13 -5.12
N MET A 237 -3.28 24.36 -5.57
CA MET A 237 -4.51 23.98 -4.88
C MET A 237 -5.17 22.82 -5.62
N ALA A 238 -5.58 21.78 -4.89
CA ALA A 238 -6.43 20.72 -5.41
C ALA A 238 -7.91 21.09 -5.22
N VAL A 239 -8.71 20.86 -6.25
CA VAL A 239 -10.15 21.15 -6.30
C VAL A 239 -10.88 19.85 -6.63
N GLY A 240 -11.91 19.52 -5.85
CA GLY A 240 -12.76 18.34 -6.04
C GLY A 240 -14.25 18.64 -5.83
N ALA A 241 -14.72 19.79 -6.33
CA ALA A 241 -16.08 20.30 -6.14
C ALA A 241 -17.05 19.74 -7.19
N ILE A 242 -17.28 18.41 -7.18
CA ILE A 242 -18.12 17.73 -8.19
C ILE A 242 -19.59 18.08 -8.03
N GLU A 243 -20.09 18.07 -6.80
CA GLU A 243 -21.50 18.28 -6.52
C GLU A 243 -21.89 19.76 -6.66
N PRO A 244 -23.08 20.09 -7.21
CA PRO A 244 -23.47 21.47 -7.52
C PRO A 244 -23.37 22.46 -6.35
N GLN A 245 -23.68 22.02 -5.13
CA GLN A 245 -23.59 22.86 -3.94
C GLN A 245 -22.15 23.20 -3.55
N PHE A 246 -21.21 22.28 -3.73
CA PHE A 246 -19.79 22.51 -3.44
C PHE A 246 -19.15 23.37 -4.52
N PHE A 247 -19.57 23.18 -5.79
CA PHE A 247 -19.18 24.07 -6.88
C PHE A 247 -19.70 25.49 -6.67
N ALA A 248 -20.94 25.66 -6.22
CA ALA A 248 -21.50 26.96 -5.88
C ALA A 248 -20.68 27.66 -4.78
N GLU A 249 -20.29 26.93 -3.73
CA GLU A 249 -19.43 27.45 -2.66
C GLU A 249 -18.03 27.83 -3.19
N LEU A 250 -17.43 27.00 -4.05
CA LEU A 250 -16.16 27.28 -4.72
C LEU A 250 -16.21 28.63 -5.46
N VAL A 251 -17.18 28.80 -6.37
CA VAL A 251 -17.25 30.01 -7.22
C VAL A 251 -17.66 31.25 -6.44
N ALA A 252 -18.40 31.09 -5.33
CA ALA A 252 -18.70 32.18 -4.41
C ALA A 252 -17.43 32.68 -3.70
N ARG A 253 -16.60 31.77 -3.17
CA ARG A 253 -15.34 32.13 -2.49
C ARG A 253 -14.28 32.69 -3.41
N LEU A 254 -14.25 32.21 -4.66
CA LEU A 254 -13.42 32.79 -5.71
C LEU A 254 -13.93 34.17 -6.18
N GLY A 255 -15.14 34.58 -5.81
CA GLY A 255 -15.73 35.86 -6.21
C GLY A 255 -16.17 35.92 -7.67
N ILE A 256 -16.33 34.77 -8.32
CA ILE A 256 -16.60 34.65 -9.77
C ILE A 256 -17.95 34.02 -10.11
N ALA A 257 -18.85 33.84 -9.15
CA ALA A 257 -20.15 33.18 -9.36
C ALA A 257 -20.98 33.77 -10.52
N HIS A 258 -20.79 35.04 -10.87
CA HIS A 258 -21.48 35.74 -11.96
C HIS A 258 -20.81 35.59 -13.34
N LEU A 259 -19.62 34.99 -13.39
CA LEU A 259 -18.79 34.82 -14.60
C LEU A 259 -18.77 33.38 -15.09
N VAL A 260 -19.13 32.42 -14.23
CA VAL A 260 -19.01 31.00 -14.55
C VAL A 260 -20.19 30.48 -15.39
N PRO A 261 -19.92 29.64 -16.41
CA PRO A 261 -20.96 28.92 -17.15
C PRO A 261 -21.62 27.83 -16.27
N ASP A 262 -22.62 27.14 -16.81
CA ASP A 262 -23.16 25.93 -16.18
C ASP A 262 -22.03 24.89 -15.97
N GLN A 263 -21.91 24.38 -14.74
CA GLN A 263 -20.87 23.44 -14.35
C GLN A 263 -20.81 22.20 -15.26
N ASN A 264 -21.97 21.72 -15.72
CA ASN A 264 -22.07 20.49 -16.50
C ASN A 264 -22.07 20.74 -18.02
N ASP A 265 -22.03 22.01 -18.46
CA ASP A 265 -21.84 22.35 -19.88
C ASP A 265 -20.38 22.12 -20.30
N ARG A 266 -20.15 20.90 -20.81
CA ARG A 266 -18.84 20.45 -21.30
C ARG A 266 -18.29 21.30 -22.45
N GLN A 267 -19.12 22.01 -23.20
CA GLN A 267 -18.63 22.90 -24.27
C GLN A 267 -17.94 24.14 -23.68
N GLN A 268 -18.34 24.54 -22.47
CA GLN A 268 -17.79 25.69 -21.75
C GLN A 268 -16.68 25.33 -20.76
N TRP A 269 -16.36 24.03 -20.59
CA TRP A 269 -15.28 23.60 -19.71
C TRP A 269 -13.91 24.22 -20.00
N PRO A 270 -13.48 24.44 -21.27
CA PRO A 270 -12.25 25.15 -21.55
C PRO A 270 -12.25 26.57 -20.93
N LEU A 271 -13.33 27.32 -21.12
CA LEU A 271 -13.49 28.66 -20.55
C LEU A 271 -13.51 28.62 -19.01
N LEU A 272 -14.29 27.71 -18.42
CA LEU A 272 -14.34 27.56 -16.96
C LEU A 272 -12.97 27.22 -16.38
N ARG A 273 -12.19 26.38 -17.06
CA ARG A 273 -10.84 26.02 -16.64
C ARG A 273 -9.90 27.21 -16.65
N GLU A 274 -9.92 28.01 -17.72
CA GLU A 274 -9.14 29.24 -17.83
C GLU A 274 -9.51 30.22 -16.72
N LEU A 275 -10.81 30.46 -16.48
CA LEU A 275 -11.28 31.32 -15.40
C LEU A 275 -10.79 30.86 -14.02
N LEU A 276 -10.91 29.57 -13.70
CA LEU A 276 -10.44 29.02 -12.44
C LEU A 276 -8.92 29.18 -12.30
N ALA A 277 -8.16 28.87 -13.36
CA ALA A 277 -6.71 29.01 -13.35
C ALA A 277 -6.26 30.46 -13.16
N ASP A 278 -6.85 31.40 -13.89
CA ASP A 278 -6.55 32.83 -13.78
C ASP A 278 -6.81 33.35 -12.36
N VAL A 279 -7.93 32.93 -11.75
CA VAL A 279 -8.25 33.35 -10.38
C VAL A 279 -7.27 32.73 -9.40
N PHE A 280 -7.02 31.42 -9.43
CA PHE A 280 -6.06 30.78 -8.53
C PHE A 280 -4.65 31.37 -8.65
N ALA A 281 -4.24 31.80 -9.84
CA ALA A 281 -2.94 32.46 -10.05
C ALA A 281 -2.83 33.87 -9.43
N THR A 282 -3.92 34.47 -8.93
CA THR A 282 -3.90 35.84 -8.38
C THR A 282 -3.43 35.95 -6.93
N ARG A 283 -3.40 34.83 -6.19
CA ARG A 283 -2.97 34.77 -4.78
C ARG A 283 -2.07 33.58 -4.55
N THR A 284 -1.31 33.63 -3.47
CA THR A 284 -0.44 32.54 -3.03
C THR A 284 -1.26 31.34 -2.54
N ARG A 285 -0.64 30.15 -2.49
CA ARG A 285 -1.27 28.95 -1.93
C ARG A 285 -1.74 29.15 -0.48
N GLU A 286 -0.99 29.90 0.32
CA GLU A 286 -1.34 30.19 1.71
C GLU A 286 -2.59 31.08 1.83
N GLU A 287 -2.65 32.19 1.08
CA GLU A 287 -3.84 33.06 1.03
C GLU A 287 -5.08 32.30 0.55
N TRP A 288 -4.96 31.40 -0.43
CA TRP A 288 -6.08 30.55 -0.83
C TRP A 288 -6.48 29.55 0.24
N THR A 289 -5.52 29.00 0.96
CA THR A 289 -5.80 28.09 2.08
C THR A 289 -6.66 28.80 3.13
N GLU A 290 -6.34 30.05 3.48
CA GLU A 290 -7.16 30.87 4.39
C GLU A 290 -8.56 31.14 3.84
N VAL A 291 -8.68 31.47 2.54
CA VAL A 291 -9.99 31.72 1.91
C VAL A 291 -10.90 30.50 1.97
N PHE A 292 -10.36 29.29 1.81
CA PHE A 292 -11.14 28.05 1.80
C PHE A 292 -11.24 27.36 3.16
N GLU A 293 -10.57 27.88 4.19
CA GLU A 293 -10.60 27.31 5.53
C GLU A 293 -12.04 27.24 6.08
N GLY A 294 -12.40 26.08 6.63
CA GLY A 294 -13.73 25.83 7.20
C GLY A 294 -14.87 25.79 6.18
N SER A 295 -14.58 25.72 4.87
CA SER A 295 -15.57 25.69 3.80
C SER A 295 -15.87 24.28 3.29
N ASP A 296 -17.04 24.15 2.64
CA ASP A 296 -17.44 22.95 1.90
C ASP A 296 -17.08 23.06 0.40
N ALA A 297 -16.14 23.94 0.02
CA ALA A 297 -15.76 24.14 -1.39
C ALA A 297 -14.95 22.97 -1.99
N CYS A 298 -14.59 21.97 -1.19
CA CYS A 298 -13.74 20.84 -1.60
C CYS A 298 -12.39 21.29 -2.20
N VAL A 299 -11.75 22.29 -1.60
CA VAL A 299 -10.43 22.81 -2.00
C VAL A 299 -9.41 22.58 -0.88
N ALA A 300 -8.22 22.12 -1.23
CA ALA A 300 -7.12 21.92 -0.28
C ALA A 300 -5.76 22.24 -0.90
N PRO A 301 -4.77 22.73 -0.11
CA PRO A 301 -3.42 22.94 -0.62
C PRO A 301 -2.73 21.61 -0.94
N VAL A 302 -2.01 21.56 -2.06
CA VAL A 302 -1.13 20.43 -2.38
C VAL A 302 0.15 20.57 -1.55
N LEU A 303 0.32 19.68 -0.56
CA LEU A 303 1.44 19.69 0.38
C LEU A 303 2.51 18.66 0.00
N SER A 304 3.77 19.01 0.19
CA SER A 304 4.88 18.07 0.14
C SER A 304 4.91 17.16 1.38
N ALA A 305 5.70 16.08 1.31
CA ALA A 305 5.93 15.18 2.44
C ALA A 305 6.55 15.88 3.67
N LYS A 306 7.24 17.01 3.47
CA LYS A 306 7.82 17.83 4.53
C LYS A 306 6.79 18.75 5.21
N GLU A 307 5.80 19.22 4.45
CA GLU A 307 4.78 20.15 4.95
C GLU A 307 3.61 19.42 5.62
N ALA A 308 3.23 18.26 5.08
CA ALA A 308 2.07 17.50 5.55
C ALA A 308 2.05 17.21 7.07
N PRO A 309 3.17 16.87 7.76
CA PRO A 309 3.16 16.65 9.20
C PRO A 309 2.72 17.88 10.02
N ALA A 310 2.98 19.09 9.51
CA ALA A 310 2.63 20.34 10.19
C ALA A 310 1.20 20.81 9.90
N HIS A 311 0.48 20.19 8.94
CA HIS A 311 -0.89 20.58 8.62
C HIS A 311 -1.81 20.38 9.84
N PRO A 312 -2.60 21.38 10.28
CA PRO A 312 -3.35 21.32 11.54
C PRO A 312 -4.23 20.09 11.70
N HIS A 313 -4.92 19.67 10.63
CA HIS A 313 -5.74 18.46 10.66
C HIS A 313 -4.93 17.17 10.81
N LEU A 314 -3.77 17.06 10.14
CA LEU A 314 -2.94 15.86 10.20
C LEU A 314 -2.19 15.77 11.53
N ALA A 315 -1.71 16.91 12.04
CA ALA A 315 -1.08 17.05 13.35
C ALA A 315 -2.05 16.69 14.48
N ALA A 316 -3.26 17.29 14.50
CA ALA A 316 -4.28 16.99 15.50
C ALA A 316 -4.72 15.51 15.47
N ARG A 317 -4.68 14.90 14.27
CA ARG A 317 -4.99 13.49 14.09
C ARG A 317 -3.81 12.56 14.40
N GLY A 318 -2.57 13.05 14.53
CA GLY A 318 -1.37 12.21 14.60
C GLY A 318 -1.24 11.28 13.40
N THR A 319 -1.57 11.74 12.19
CA THR A 319 -1.52 10.91 10.97
C THR A 319 -0.07 10.62 10.55
N LEU A 320 0.80 11.62 10.68
CA LEU A 320 2.24 11.51 10.51
C LEU A 320 2.87 11.79 11.87
N VAL A 321 3.78 10.93 12.31
CA VAL A 321 4.38 10.97 13.64
C VAL A 321 5.91 10.89 13.55
N GLU A 322 6.58 11.54 14.50
CA GLU A 322 8.01 11.40 14.71
C GLU A 322 8.28 10.22 15.66
N ARG A 323 8.99 9.22 15.17
CA ARG A 323 9.37 8.03 15.96
C ARG A 323 10.73 7.53 15.47
N ASP A 324 11.62 7.23 16.42
CA ASP A 324 12.97 6.70 16.14
C ASP A 324 13.78 7.58 15.16
N GLY A 325 13.58 8.91 15.25
CA GLY A 325 14.27 9.90 14.42
C GLY A 325 13.75 10.00 12.98
N LEU A 326 12.56 9.45 12.69
CA LEU A 326 11.92 9.47 11.38
C LEU A 326 10.47 9.96 11.46
N THR A 327 10.11 10.88 10.57
CA THR A 327 8.73 11.21 10.25
C THR A 327 8.10 10.09 9.43
N GLN A 328 7.01 9.49 9.90
CA GLN A 328 6.37 8.35 9.23
C GLN A 328 4.85 8.30 9.48
N PRO A 329 4.07 7.62 8.62
CA PRO A 329 2.64 7.41 8.86
C PRO A 329 2.39 6.61 10.14
N ALA A 330 1.45 7.04 10.98
CA ALA A 330 0.97 6.22 12.09
C ALA A 330 0.18 5.00 11.58
N PRO A 331 -0.01 3.95 12.40
CA PRO A 331 -0.85 2.81 12.07
C PRO A 331 -2.26 3.23 11.61
N ALA A 332 -2.76 2.53 10.58
CA ALA A 332 -4.10 2.73 10.03
C ALA A 332 -4.76 1.38 9.69
N PRO A 333 -6.10 1.25 9.75
CA PRO A 333 -7.07 2.26 10.20
C PRO A 333 -7.09 2.43 11.73
N ARG A 334 -7.93 3.34 12.23
CA ARG A 334 -8.11 3.59 13.68
C ARG A 334 -9.26 2.76 14.23
N PHE A 335 -9.04 2.17 15.39
CA PHE A 335 -10.03 1.35 16.09
C PHE A 335 -10.44 2.03 17.39
N SER A 336 -11.74 2.03 17.70
CA SER A 336 -12.29 2.67 18.90
C SER A 336 -11.99 1.91 20.20
N ARG A 337 -11.75 0.60 20.13
CA ARG A 337 -11.52 -0.28 21.31
C ARG A 337 -10.13 -0.90 21.37
N THR A 338 -9.51 -1.16 20.22
CA THR A 338 -8.21 -1.85 20.10
C THR A 338 -7.25 -0.97 19.30
N PRO A 339 -6.86 0.20 19.84
CA PRO A 339 -5.99 1.12 19.11
C PRO A 339 -4.70 0.43 18.69
N ALA A 340 -4.28 0.70 17.46
CA ALA A 340 -3.01 0.25 16.91
C ALA A 340 -1.90 1.24 17.31
N GLU A 341 -0.72 0.72 17.62
CA GLU A 341 0.44 1.50 18.05
C GLU A 341 1.68 1.08 17.27
N LEU A 342 2.61 2.01 17.07
CA LEU A 342 3.90 1.69 16.44
C LEU A 342 4.67 0.72 17.33
N GLY A 343 5.08 -0.41 16.73
CA GLY A 343 5.88 -1.43 17.38
C GLY A 343 7.38 -1.13 17.38
N LEU A 344 8.18 -2.17 17.13
CA LEU A 344 9.63 -2.07 17.01
C LEU A 344 10.05 -1.18 15.83
N PRO A 345 11.20 -0.48 15.91
CA PRO A 345 11.79 0.16 14.73
C PRO A 345 12.18 -0.89 13.68
N PRO A 346 12.37 -0.48 12.41
CA PRO A 346 13.05 -1.33 11.43
C PRO A 346 14.42 -1.78 11.95
N CYS A 347 14.82 -3.01 11.59
CA CYS A 347 16.08 -3.59 12.03
C CYS A 347 16.88 -4.19 10.87
N ALA A 348 18.16 -4.46 11.10
CA ALA A 348 18.98 -5.19 10.15
C ALA A 348 18.52 -6.65 9.99
N ALA A 349 18.76 -7.21 8.80
CA ALA A 349 18.48 -8.61 8.51
C ALA A 349 19.23 -9.54 9.47
N GLY A 350 18.52 -10.39 10.20
CA GLY A 350 19.10 -11.31 11.18
C GLY A 350 19.47 -10.66 12.53
N ALA A 351 19.06 -9.42 12.78
CA ALA A 351 19.34 -8.74 14.05
C ALA A 351 18.80 -9.50 15.27
N HIS A 352 17.73 -10.29 15.09
CA HIS A 352 17.04 -10.99 16.17
C HIS A 352 17.12 -12.51 16.04
N THR A 353 18.04 -13.06 15.23
CA THR A 353 18.02 -14.50 14.88
C THR A 353 17.94 -15.40 16.09
N ARG A 354 18.82 -15.20 17.08
CA ARG A 354 18.88 -16.07 18.26
C ARG A 354 17.63 -15.96 19.13
N GLU A 355 17.30 -14.73 19.54
CA GLU A 355 16.17 -14.45 20.45
C GLU A 355 14.84 -14.86 19.81
N ALA A 356 14.63 -14.52 18.55
CA ALA A 356 13.36 -14.76 17.87
C ALA A 356 13.11 -16.24 17.62
N LEU A 357 14.12 -17.00 17.17
CA LEU A 357 13.96 -18.45 16.99
C LEU A 357 13.70 -19.15 18.33
N ALA A 358 14.42 -18.79 19.40
CA ALA A 358 14.16 -19.34 20.72
C ALA A 358 12.72 -19.03 21.20
N GLY A 359 12.25 -17.79 21.00
CA GLY A 359 10.87 -17.39 21.29
C GLY A 359 9.81 -18.13 20.45
N TRP A 360 10.19 -18.63 19.28
CA TRP A 360 9.34 -19.46 18.41
C TRP A 360 9.48 -20.97 18.67
N GLY A 361 10.15 -21.37 19.77
CA GLY A 361 10.21 -22.75 20.24
C GLY A 361 11.40 -23.56 19.74
N PHE A 362 12.42 -22.92 19.17
CA PHE A 362 13.64 -23.61 18.75
C PHE A 362 14.54 -23.82 19.98
N GLY A 363 14.87 -25.09 20.27
CA GLY A 363 15.80 -25.47 21.35
C GLY A 363 17.26 -25.65 20.89
N ASP A 364 17.47 -25.70 19.58
CA ASP A 364 18.69 -26.04 18.85
C ASP A 364 19.29 -24.81 18.12
N VAL A 365 18.93 -23.59 18.55
CA VAL A 365 19.33 -22.33 17.89
C VAL A 365 20.85 -22.21 17.73
N GLU A 366 21.61 -22.59 18.76
CA GLU A 366 23.07 -22.53 18.72
C GLU A 366 23.67 -23.50 17.69
N GLU A 367 23.09 -24.69 17.54
CA GLU A 367 23.50 -25.68 16.55
C GLU A 367 23.23 -25.16 15.13
N LEU A 368 22.03 -24.61 14.90
CA LEU A 368 21.67 -24.01 13.61
C LEU A 368 22.60 -22.85 13.21
N VAL A 369 23.07 -22.06 14.19
CA VAL A 369 24.05 -21.00 13.92
C VAL A 369 25.43 -21.58 13.64
N ALA A 370 25.88 -22.56 14.43
CA ALA A 370 27.18 -23.20 14.24
C ALA A 370 27.30 -23.91 12.88
N GLU A 371 26.19 -24.50 12.39
CA GLU A 371 26.10 -25.13 11.07
C GLU A 371 25.94 -24.12 9.92
N GLY A 372 25.71 -22.84 10.23
CA GLY A 372 25.49 -21.80 9.22
C GLY A 372 24.11 -21.86 8.54
N VAL A 373 23.17 -22.62 9.09
CA VAL A 373 21.78 -22.67 8.62
C VAL A 373 21.11 -21.32 8.84
N VAL A 374 21.39 -20.70 9.99
CA VAL A 374 20.91 -19.37 10.35
C VAL A 374 22.07 -18.49 10.79
N VAL A 375 21.92 -17.17 10.64
CA VAL A 375 23.00 -16.20 10.92
C VAL A 375 22.51 -15.14 11.90
N GLN A 376 23.28 -14.87 12.95
CA GLN A 376 23.10 -13.69 13.79
C GLN A 376 23.89 -12.54 13.17
N ALA A 377 23.23 -11.41 12.91
CA ALA A 377 23.87 -10.20 12.39
C ALA A 377 24.73 -9.49 13.44
#